data_AF-A0A7W3QK16-F1
#
_entry.id   AF-A0A7W3QK16-F1
#
_cell.length_a   1.000
_cell.length_b   1.000
_cell.length_c   1.000
_cell.angle_alpha   90.00
_cell.angle_beta   90.00
_cell.angle_gamma   90.00
#
_symmetry.space_group_name_H-M   'P 1'
#
loop_
_entity.id
_entity.type
_entity.pdbx_description
1 polymer ?
#
loop_
_entity_poly.entity_id
_entity_poly.type
_entity_poly.pdbx_seq_one_letter_code
_entity_poly.pdbx_strand_id
1 'polypeptide(L)' 'MAQAIRRDGLLLVPHDVGDGVTIVEPNHPDYERLASTAMDFDALRGTPQRNQELVERFRRRWARQERRTA' A
#
# COMPACT_ATOMS: atom_id res chain seq x y z
N MET A 1 -2.47 -1.35 13.34
CA MET A 1 -3.10 -0.24 12.59
C MET A 1 -2.39 -0.17 11.26
N ALA A 2 -3.00 -0.73 10.22
CA ALA A 2 -2.46 -0.70 8.87
C ALA A 2 -2.53 0.73 8.32
N GLN A 3 -1.37 1.26 7.92
CA GLN A 3 -1.27 2.59 7.33
C GLN A 3 -1.58 2.50 5.83
N ALA A 4 -2.45 3.38 5.34
CA ALA A 4 -2.75 3.45 3.91
C ALA A 4 -1.54 4.00 3.13
N ILE A 5 -1.40 3.56 1.88
CA ILE A 5 -0.27 3.88 1.01
C ILE A 5 -0.82 4.39 -0.31
N ARG A 6 -0.27 5.50 -0.80
CA ARG A 6 -0.61 6.06 -2.11
C ARG A 6 0.45 5.69 -3.12
N ARG A 7 0.03 5.19 -4.29
CA ARG A 7 0.93 4.86 -5.40
C ARG A 7 0.18 4.88 -6.73
N ASP A 8 0.73 5.52 -7.75
CA ASP A 8 0.15 5.57 -9.10
C ASP A 8 -1.32 6.05 -9.13
N GLY A 9 -1.68 6.97 -8.22
CA GLY A 9 -3.06 7.45 -8.05
C GLY A 9 -3.99 6.49 -7.28
N LEU A 10 -3.53 5.29 -6.94
CA LEU A 10 -4.26 4.30 -6.17
C LEU A 10 -4.02 4.46 -4.66
N LEU A 11 -5.04 4.14 -3.88
CA LEU A 11 -4.98 4.06 -2.43
C LEU A 11 -4.98 2.59 -2.00
N LEU A 12 -3.94 2.19 -1.29
CA LEU A 12 -3.62 0.80 -1.00
C LEU A 12 -3.56 0.60 0.51
N VAL A 13 -4.37 -0.30 1.04
CA VAL A 13 -4.35 -0.65 2.47
C VAL A 13 -3.73 -2.04 2.62
N PRO A 14 -2.56 -2.15 3.25
CA PRO A 14 -1.95 -3.44 3.55
C PRO A 14 -2.80 -4.22 4.56
N HIS A 15 -2.90 -5.52 4.39
CA HIS A 15 -3.52 -6.40 5.38
C HIS A 15 -2.57 -6.58 6.56
N ASP A 16 -3.12 -6.67 7.78
CA ASP A 16 -2.32 -6.92 8.98
C ASP A 16 -1.64 -8.31 8.94
N VAL A 17 -2.22 -9.26 8.21
CA VAL A 17 -1.71 -10.64 8.05
C VAL A 17 -1.53 -10.97 6.56
N GLY A 18 -0.36 -11.51 6.22
CA GLY A 18 0.00 -11.91 4.85
C GLY A 18 0.57 -10.76 4.00
N ASP A 19 0.71 -11.03 2.70
CA ASP A 19 1.21 -10.07 1.70
C ASP A 19 0.06 -9.35 0.95
N GLY A 20 -1.18 -9.42 1.48
CA GLY A 20 -2.38 -8.88 0.84
C GLY A 20 -2.43 -7.35 0.92
N VAL A 21 -2.99 -6.73 -0.13
CA VAL A 21 -3.36 -5.31 -0.11
C VAL A 21 -4.76 -5.16 -0.69
N THR A 22 -5.55 -4.28 -0.10
CA THR A 22 -6.85 -3.87 -0.64
C THR A 22 -6.66 -2.55 -1.37
N ILE A 23 -7.13 -2.49 -2.62
CA ILE A 23 -7.26 -1.23 -3.36
C ILE A 23 -8.55 -0.58 -2.87
N VAL A 24 -8.45 0.66 -2.39
CA VAL A 24 -9.59 1.44 -1.92
C VAL A 24 -9.96 2.42 -3.03
N GLU A 25 -11.13 2.23 -3.61
CA GLU A 25 -11.67 3.09 -4.66
C GLU A 25 -12.20 4.43 -4.09
N PRO A 26 -12.24 5.51 -4.88
CA PRO A 26 -12.76 6.81 -4.46
C PRO A 26 -14.21 6.80 -3.95
N ASN A 27 -15.01 5.83 -4.38
CA ASN A 27 -16.39 5.63 -3.95
C ASN A 27 -16.52 4.99 -2.55
N HIS A 28 -15.42 4.53 -1.96
CA HIS A 28 -15.44 3.86 -0.67
C HIS A 28 -15.71 4.88 0.45
N PRO A 29 -16.60 4.58 1.42
CA PRO A 29 -16.94 5.53 2.50
C PRO A 29 -15.73 5.99 3.31
N ASP A 30 -14.70 5.15 3.39
CA ASP A 30 -13.46 5.45 4.10
C ASP A 30 -12.34 6.05 3.24
N TYR A 31 -12.58 6.30 1.95
CA TYR A 31 -11.54 6.75 1.02
C TYR A 31 -10.88 8.04 1.49
N GLU A 32 -11.67 9.08 1.76
CA GLU A 32 -11.19 10.40 2.23
C GLU A 32 -10.35 10.28 3.51
N ARG A 33 -10.83 9.49 4.48
CA ARG A 33 -10.16 9.25 5.76
C ARG A 33 -8.83 8.53 5.58
N LEU A 34 -8.80 7.51 4.74
CA LEU A 34 -7.59 6.74 4.43
C LEU A 34 -6.62 7.57 3.59
N ALA A 35 -7.10 8.34 2.62
CA ALA A 35 -6.29 9.21 1.77
C ALA A 35 -5.61 10.33 2.56
N SER A 36 -6.30 10.90 3.56
CA SER A 36 -5.75 11.93 4.46
C SER A 36 -4.57 11.44 5.30
N THR A 37 -4.56 10.14 5.63
CA THR A 37 -3.50 9.50 6.43
C THR A 37 -2.53 8.66 5.60
N ALA A 38 -2.71 8.66 4.27
CA ALA A 38 -1.92 7.83 3.38
C ALA A 38 -0.51 8.38 3.21
N MET A 39 0.48 7.49 3.28
CA MET A 39 1.86 7.84 2.93
C MET A 39 2.13 7.52 1.48
N ASP A 40 2.92 8.35 0.82
CA ASP A 40 3.41 8.03 -0.51
C ASP A 40 4.36 6.83 -0.44
N PHE A 41 4.20 5.88 -1.37
CA PHE A 41 5.07 4.71 -1.43
C PHE A 41 6.55 5.10 -1.60
N ASP A 42 6.84 6.18 -2.34
CA ASP A 42 8.21 6.65 -2.50
C ASP A 42 8.75 7.29 -1.21
N ALA A 43 7.90 7.93 -0.42
CA ALA A 43 8.27 8.44 0.90
C ALA A 43 8.61 7.30 1.89
N LEU A 44 7.97 6.12 1.74
CA LEU A 44 8.27 4.97 2.59
C LEU A 44 9.68 4.41 2.38
N ARG A 45 10.28 4.57 1.20
CA ARG A 45 11.64 4.08 0.92
C ARG A 45 12.73 4.74 1.78
N GLY A 46 12.43 5.90 2.38
CA GLY A 46 13.38 6.67 3.21
C GLY A 46 13.14 6.63 4.72
N THR A 47 12.25 5.76 5.22
CA THR A 47 11.75 5.81 6.62
C THR A 47 12.25 4.65 7.50
N PRO A 48 12.15 4.75 8.86
CA PRO A 48 12.64 3.73 9.81
C PRO A 48 12.17 2.30 9.50
N GLN A 49 12.96 1.31 9.92
CA GLN A 49 12.86 -0.13 9.58
C GLN A 49 11.44 -0.73 9.48
N ARG A 50 10.49 -0.29 10.30
CA ARG A 50 9.08 -0.74 10.24
C ARG A 50 8.41 -0.44 8.89
N ASN A 51 8.79 0.65 8.25
CA ASN A 51 8.28 1.04 6.94
C ASN A 51 9.01 0.30 5.81
N GLN A 52 10.26 -0.12 6.03
CA GLN A 52 10.98 -0.97 5.07
C GLN A 52 10.34 -2.35 4.94
N GLU A 53 9.87 -2.96 6.03
CA GLU A 53 9.13 -4.23 5.96
C GLU A 53 7.84 -4.10 5.14
N LEU A 54 7.13 -2.98 5.29
CA LEU A 54 5.97 -2.61 4.49
C LEU A 54 6.33 -2.46 3.01
N VAL A 55 7.41 -1.74 2.71
CA VAL A 55 7.92 -1.57 1.33
C VAL A 55 8.32 -2.90 0.71
N GLU A 56 9.00 -3.77 1.46
CA GLU A 56 9.39 -5.10 0.97
C GLU A 56 8.19 -5.99 0.66
N ARG A 57 7.18 -6.01 1.55
CA ARG A 57 5.93 -6.75 1.30
C ARG A 57 5.23 -6.26 0.04
N PHE A 58 5.13 -4.93 -0.11
CA PHE A 58 4.57 -4.33 -1.31
C PHE A 58 5.35 -4.69 -2.58
N ARG A 59 6.68 -4.62 -2.54
CA ARG A 59 7.54 -5.05 -3.66
C ARG A 59 7.31 -6.49 -4.04
N ARG A 60 7.27 -7.42 -3.06
CA ARG A 60 7.04 -8.85 -3.32
C ARG A 60 5.68 -9.10 -3.95
N ARG A 61 4.63 -8.41 -3.50
CA ARG A 61 3.30 -8.52 -4.12
C ARG A 61 3.27 -7.98 -5.54
N TRP A 62 3.84 -6.80 -5.78
CA TRP A 62 3.84 -6.21 -7.12
C TRP A 62 4.61 -7.07 -8.11
N ALA A 63 5.78 -7.58 -7.72
CA ALA A 63 6.54 -8.53 -8.54
C ALA A 63 5.76 -9.83 -8.84
N ARG A 64 4.86 -10.27 -7.94
CA ARG A 64 3.94 -11.40 -8.21
C ARG A 64 2.79 -11.00 -9.12
N GLN A 65 2.26 -9.80 -8.99
CA GLN A 65 1.14 -9.30 -9.78
C GLN A 65 1.58 -9.02 -11.24
N GLU A 66 2.74 -8.38 -11.45
CA GLU A 66 3.32 -8.18 -12.77
C GLU A 66 3.57 -9.51 -13.50
N ARG A 67 4.02 -10.56 -12.80
CA ARG A 67 4.17 -11.91 -13.37
C ARG A 67 2.87 -12.60 -13.73
N ARG A 68 1.74 -12.19 -13.15
CA ARG A 68 0.42 -12.78 -13.44
C ARG A 68 -0.28 -12.08 -14.61
N THR A 69 0.11 -10.84 -14.89
CA THR A 69 -0.41 -10.03 -16.01
C THR A 69 0.50 -10.04 -17.25
N ALA A 70 1.63 -10.74 -17.22
CA ALA A 70 2.52 -10.98 -18.36
C ALA A 70 2.20 -12.33 -19.02
#